data_AF-A0A540M2W9-F1
#
_entry.id   AF-A0A540M2W9-F1
#
_cell.length_a   1.000
_cell.length_b   1.000
_cell.length_c   1.000
_cell.angle_alpha   90.00
_cell.angle_beta   90.00
_cell.angle_gamma   90.00
#
_symmetry.space_group_name_H-M   'P 1'
#
loop_
_entity.id
_entity.type
_entity.pdbx_description
1 polymer ?
#
loop_
_entity_poly.entity_id
_entity_poly.type
_entity_poly.pdbx_seq_one_letter_code
_entity_poly.pdbx_strand_id
1 'polypeptide(L)'
;MLHTVATISPSSQIHDIQGAALQMQRELQWFKEVERIANPMDLESVNKDDKTPRKVFTENHKELGKEAEKSMKETATSCTVVGALIVTIMFAAAFTVPGGNDKNDEKAGPPTFLTNKVYTTFIVLDAISLFSSTTSVIMFLGILTSRYFEDDFYKSLPIKMIIGLLTLFLSIATMMIVFSCGLYIMLDEKSSIVVPSILLATVPVTSFIWMQFPLLVELFISTFGRGIFYRNQKKLF
;
A
#
# COMPACT_ATOMS: atom_id res chain seq x y z
N MET A 1 29.09 15.13 16.43
CA MET A 1 28.66 14.44 15.20
C MET A 1 27.18 14.06 15.25
N LEU A 2 26.70 13.38 16.30
CA LEU A 2 25.29 12.97 16.44
C LEU A 2 24.32 14.17 16.49
N HIS A 3 24.70 15.25 17.18
CA HIS A 3 23.95 16.53 17.19
C HIS A 3 23.76 17.16 15.81
N THR A 4 24.72 16.96 14.90
CA THR A 4 24.64 17.48 13.51
C THR A 4 23.72 16.62 12.64
N VAL A 5 23.65 15.32 12.92
CA VAL A 5 22.70 14.41 12.26
C VAL A 5 21.28 14.63 12.79
N ALA A 6 21.15 15.12 14.01
CA ALA A 6 19.88 15.49 14.63
C ALA A 6 19.23 16.76 14.05
N THR A 7 19.96 17.54 13.25
CA THR A 7 19.46 18.76 12.60
C THR A 7 18.98 18.48 11.18
N ILE A 8 17.80 18.99 10.81
CA ILE A 8 17.27 18.92 9.44
C ILE A 8 18.25 19.61 8.49
N SER A 9 18.66 18.91 7.43
CA SER A 9 19.43 19.54 6.35
C SER A 9 18.53 20.48 5.54
N PRO A 10 18.93 21.74 5.29
CA PRO A 10 18.13 22.70 4.50
C PRO A 10 17.77 22.19 3.10
N SER A 11 18.56 21.26 2.55
CA SER A 11 18.35 20.64 1.24
C SER A 11 17.25 19.58 1.20
N SER A 12 16.65 19.20 2.34
CA SER A 12 15.59 18.18 2.38
C SER A 12 14.17 18.75 2.44
N GLN A 13 13.96 20.06 2.28
CA GLN A 13 12.61 20.64 2.11
C GLN A 13 12.01 20.24 0.75
N ILE A 14 11.55 19.00 0.62
CA ILE A 14 10.78 18.53 -0.53
C ILE A 14 9.31 18.79 -0.23
N HIS A 15 8.71 19.74 -0.94
CA HIS A 15 7.34 20.25 -0.76
C HIS A 15 6.21 19.27 -1.15
N ASP A 16 6.46 17.96 -1.17
CA ASP A 16 5.45 16.96 -1.53
C ASP A 16 4.96 16.19 -0.31
N ILE A 17 3.64 16.05 -0.16
CA ILE A 17 2.97 15.53 1.04
C ILE A 17 3.26 14.01 1.22
N GLN A 18 3.40 13.27 0.12
CA GLN A 18 3.92 11.89 0.16
C GLN A 18 5.41 11.85 0.51
N GLY A 19 6.15 12.89 0.12
CA GLY A 19 7.54 13.10 0.49
C GLY A 19 7.72 13.24 2.00
N ALA A 20 6.81 13.90 2.73
CA ALA A 20 6.96 14.13 4.17
C ALA A 20 7.06 12.83 4.99
N ALA A 21 6.21 11.84 4.72
CA ALA A 21 6.23 10.56 5.44
C ALA A 21 7.49 9.73 5.11
N LEU A 22 7.87 9.68 3.82
CA LEU A 22 9.09 9.00 3.37
C LEU A 22 10.36 9.70 3.87
N GLN A 23 10.34 11.03 3.94
CA GLN A 23 11.42 11.84 4.47
C GLN A 23 11.58 11.61 5.97
N MET A 24 10.48 11.67 6.73
CA MET A 24 10.51 11.38 8.18
C MET A 24 11.06 9.97 8.45
N GLN A 25 10.62 8.98 7.67
CA GLN A 25 11.14 7.62 7.74
C GLN A 25 12.65 7.57 7.46
N ARG A 26 13.14 8.26 6.42
CA ARG A 26 14.56 8.26 6.02
C ARG A 26 15.44 8.98 7.04
N GLU A 27 15.03 10.15 7.52
CA GLU A 27 15.76 10.90 8.55
C GLU A 27 15.88 10.08 9.84
N LEU A 28 14.80 9.39 10.24
CA LEU A 28 14.82 8.50 11.40
C LEU A 28 15.69 7.24 11.19
N GLN A 29 15.66 6.65 9.99
CA GLN A 29 16.53 5.52 9.65
C GLN A 29 18.00 5.91 9.71
N TRP A 30 18.34 7.08 9.17
CA TRP A 30 19.68 7.63 9.22
C TRP A 30 20.11 7.92 10.65
N PHE A 31 19.27 8.60 11.44
CA PHE A 31 19.56 8.89 12.84
C PHE A 31 19.84 7.62 13.65
N LYS A 32 19.01 6.58 13.53
CA LYS A 32 19.21 5.29 14.20
C LYS A 32 20.47 4.56 13.75
N GLU A 33 20.83 4.69 12.47
CA GLU A 33 22.05 4.07 11.94
C GLU A 33 23.30 4.75 12.49
N VAL A 34 23.30 6.07 12.61
CA VAL A 34 24.40 6.82 13.24
C VAL A 34 24.43 6.60 14.75
N GLU A 35 23.28 6.52 15.42
CA GLU A 35 23.14 6.17 16.84
C GLU A 35 23.76 4.80 17.13
N ARG A 36 23.59 3.82 16.22
CA ARG A 36 24.13 2.46 16.35
C ARG A 36 25.66 2.40 16.28
N ILE A 37 26.30 3.26 15.50
CA ILE A 37 27.76 3.27 15.30
C ILE A 37 28.48 4.23 16.25
N ALA A 38 27.75 5.13 16.92
CA ALA A 38 28.31 6.12 17.81
C ALA A 38 28.79 5.52 19.14
N ASN A 39 29.73 6.19 19.79
CA ASN A 39 30.17 5.81 21.14
C ASN A 39 29.02 6.09 22.13
N PRO A 40 28.75 5.21 23.12
CA PRO A 40 27.73 5.45 24.16
C PRO A 40 27.84 6.83 24.83
N MET A 41 29.06 7.35 25.03
CA MET A 41 29.28 8.69 25.61
C MET A 41 28.71 9.81 24.73
N ASP A 42 28.68 9.62 23.41
CA ASP A 42 28.15 10.61 22.47
C ASP A 42 26.61 10.65 22.48
N LEU A 43 25.94 9.56 22.88
CA LEU A 43 24.48 9.47 22.97
C LEU A 43 23.92 10.34 24.10
N GLU A 44 24.64 10.41 25.20
CA GLU A 44 24.28 11.21 26.39
C GLU A 44 24.92 12.59 26.39
N SER A 45 25.84 12.86 25.45
CA SER A 45 26.50 14.16 25.33
C SER A 45 25.49 15.28 25.08
N VAL A 46 25.55 16.32 25.89
CA VAL A 46 24.68 17.50 25.73
C VAL A 46 25.35 18.56 24.86
N ASN A 47 24.56 19.26 24.06
CA ASN A 47 25.02 20.42 23.30
C ASN A 47 25.07 21.69 24.18
N LYS A 48 25.38 22.84 23.57
CA LYS A 48 25.43 24.14 24.25
C LYS A 48 24.09 24.57 24.87
N ASP A 49 22.99 23.97 24.43
CA ASP A 49 21.63 24.24 24.92
C ASP A 49 21.15 23.19 25.94
N ASP A 50 22.06 22.37 26.48
CA ASP A 50 21.78 21.29 27.43
C ASP A 50 20.79 20.23 26.90
N LYS A 51 20.85 19.93 25.59
CA LYS A 51 20.01 18.93 24.92
C LYS A 51 20.86 17.75 24.49
N THR A 52 20.32 16.54 24.59
CA THR A 52 20.90 15.32 23.98
C THR A 52 20.59 15.26 22.49
N PRO A 53 21.33 14.47 21.68
CA PRO A 53 21.08 14.36 20.24
C PRO A 53 19.67 13.89 19.92
N ARG A 54 19.11 12.97 20.74
CA ARG A 54 17.73 12.48 20.56
C ARG A 54 16.71 13.61 20.77
N LYS A 55 16.91 14.43 21.80
CA LYS A 55 16.04 15.58 22.08
C LYS A 55 16.11 16.62 20.96
N VAL A 56 17.31 16.88 20.43
CA VAL A 56 17.50 17.76 19.26
C VAL A 56 16.78 17.20 18.02
N PHE A 57 16.85 15.88 17.78
CA PHE A 57 16.18 15.24 16.65
C PHE A 57 14.66 15.40 16.75
N THR A 58 14.08 15.05 17.89
CA THR A 58 12.62 15.15 18.13
C THR A 58 12.13 16.60 18.01
N GLU A 59 12.86 17.58 18.53
CA GLU A 59 12.48 18.99 18.43
C GLU A 59 12.54 19.50 16.99
N ASN A 60 13.61 19.19 16.25
CA ASN A 60 13.78 19.65 14.87
C ASN A 60 12.80 18.99 13.90
N HIS A 61 12.48 17.71 14.08
CA HIS A 61 11.62 16.95 13.18
C HIS A 61 10.13 16.98 13.57
N LYS A 62 9.76 17.76 14.59
CA LYS A 62 8.37 17.82 15.11
C LYS A 62 7.35 18.19 14.03
N GLU A 63 7.61 19.22 13.24
CA GLU A 63 6.67 19.66 12.19
C GLU A 63 6.65 18.67 11.01
N LEU A 64 7.79 18.10 10.63
CA LEU A 64 7.86 17.05 9.62
C LEU A 64 7.08 15.80 10.06
N GLY A 65 7.19 15.40 11.32
CA GLY A 65 6.43 14.28 11.89
C GLY A 65 4.92 14.50 11.87
N LYS A 66 4.46 15.73 12.13
CA LYS A 66 3.03 16.08 12.01
C LYS A 66 2.54 16.02 10.57
N GLU A 67 3.30 16.55 9.62
CA GLU A 67 2.94 16.50 8.20
C GLU A 67 2.94 15.05 7.69
N ALA A 68 3.93 14.25 8.10
CA ALA A 68 3.98 12.82 7.84
C ALA A 68 2.77 12.08 8.41
N GLU A 69 2.40 12.33 9.67
CA GLU A 69 1.21 11.76 10.30
C GLU A 69 -0.06 12.12 9.52
N LYS A 70 -0.24 13.40 9.20
CA LYS A 70 -1.40 13.90 8.45
C LYS A 70 -1.48 13.23 7.08
N SER A 71 -0.39 13.22 6.32
CA SER A 71 -0.28 12.58 5.00
C SER A 71 -0.66 11.10 5.04
N MET A 72 -0.15 10.35 6.02
CA MET A 72 -0.46 8.93 6.20
C MET A 72 -1.93 8.71 6.57
N LYS A 73 -2.51 9.55 7.44
CA LYS A 73 -3.93 9.47 7.81
C LYS A 73 -4.85 9.80 6.64
N GLU A 74 -4.55 10.83 5.86
CA GLU A 74 -5.32 11.20 4.67
C GLU A 74 -5.30 10.07 3.64
N THR A 75 -4.11 9.54 3.34
CA THR A 75 -3.94 8.40 2.44
C THR A 75 -4.70 7.17 2.94
N ALA A 76 -4.55 6.81 4.23
CA ALA A 76 -5.23 5.67 4.82
C ALA A 76 -6.75 5.84 4.80
N THR A 77 -7.27 7.04 5.02
CA THR A 77 -8.71 7.33 4.96
C THR A 77 -9.23 7.12 3.55
N SER A 78 -8.61 7.72 2.54
CA SER A 78 -9.01 7.57 1.14
C SER A 78 -8.97 6.10 0.70
N CYS A 79 -7.89 5.37 1.02
CA CYS A 79 -7.76 3.96 0.68
C CYS A 79 -8.76 3.07 1.45
N THR A 80 -9.10 3.40 2.70
CA THR A 80 -10.13 2.69 3.47
C THR A 80 -11.49 2.82 2.79
N VAL A 81 -11.85 4.02 2.33
CA VAL A 81 -13.11 4.26 1.61
C VAL A 81 -13.15 3.44 0.33
N VAL A 82 -12.09 3.47 -0.48
CA VAL A 82 -12.00 2.67 -1.71
C VAL A 82 -12.11 1.17 -1.39
N GLY A 83 -11.39 0.68 -0.38
CA GLY A 83 -11.46 -0.72 0.05
C GLY A 83 -12.87 -1.14 0.48
N ALA A 84 -13.53 -0.33 1.31
CA ALA A 84 -14.91 -0.59 1.76
C ALA A 84 -15.92 -0.63 0.61
N LEU A 85 -15.75 0.25 -0.39
CA LEU A 85 -16.57 0.23 -1.61
C LEU A 85 -16.36 -1.06 -2.39
N ILE A 86 -15.11 -1.51 -2.58
CA ILE A 86 -14.82 -2.78 -3.26
C ILE A 86 -15.44 -3.96 -2.50
N VAL A 87 -15.33 -3.98 -1.16
CA VAL A 87 -15.96 -5.04 -0.35
C VAL A 87 -17.46 -5.10 -0.62
N THR A 88 -18.12 -3.95 -0.67
CA THR A 88 -19.58 -3.88 -0.89
C THR A 88 -19.96 -4.33 -2.29
N ILE A 89 -19.24 -3.86 -3.32
CA ILE A 89 -19.53 -4.18 -4.72
C ILE A 89 -19.30 -5.67 -4.98
N MET A 90 -18.21 -6.25 -4.48
CA MET A 90 -17.88 -7.66 -4.71
C MET A 90 -18.81 -8.58 -3.94
N PHE A 91 -19.15 -8.22 -2.70
CA PHE A 91 -20.15 -8.96 -1.94
C PHE A 91 -21.49 -9.02 -2.67
N ALA A 92 -21.94 -7.90 -3.26
CA ALA A 92 -23.14 -7.90 -4.09
C ALA A 92 -22.96 -8.71 -5.38
N ALA A 93 -21.81 -8.61 -6.05
CA ALA A 93 -21.52 -9.35 -7.28
C ALA A 93 -21.60 -10.87 -7.09
N ALA A 94 -21.11 -11.39 -5.96
CA ALA A 94 -21.17 -12.81 -5.60
C ALA A 94 -22.59 -13.40 -5.65
N PHE A 95 -23.61 -12.61 -5.33
CA PHE A 95 -25.01 -13.06 -5.25
C PHE A 95 -25.90 -12.57 -6.39
N THR A 96 -25.42 -11.63 -7.20
CA THR A 96 -26.24 -11.01 -8.26
C THR A 96 -25.91 -11.52 -9.66
N VAL A 97 -24.75 -12.15 -9.86
CA VAL A 97 -24.41 -12.74 -11.17
C VAL A 97 -25.21 -14.04 -11.38
N PRO A 98 -25.93 -14.18 -12.50
CA PRO A 98 -26.72 -15.38 -12.79
C PRO A 98 -25.81 -16.60 -12.91
N GLY A 99 -25.97 -17.56 -12.00
CA GLY A 99 -25.30 -18.86 -12.00
C GLY A 99 -26.31 -19.97 -12.24
N GLY A 100 -26.49 -20.35 -13.51
CA GLY A 100 -27.40 -21.43 -13.87
C GLY A 100 -26.95 -22.76 -13.29
N ASN A 101 -27.73 -23.33 -12.36
CA ASN A 101 -27.60 -24.72 -11.92
C ASN A 101 -28.75 -25.59 -12.46
N ASP A 102 -29.44 -25.12 -13.50
CA ASP A 102 -30.59 -25.81 -14.06
C ASP A 102 -30.14 -27.04 -14.84
N LYS A 103 -30.15 -28.17 -14.14
CA LYS A 103 -30.21 -29.50 -14.73
C LYS A 103 -31.59 -29.83 -15.32
N ASN A 104 -32.56 -28.90 -15.24
CA ASN A 104 -33.98 -29.18 -15.42
C ASN A 104 -34.71 -28.33 -16.48
N ASP A 105 -34.03 -27.43 -17.21
CA ASP A 105 -34.70 -26.64 -18.25
C ASP A 105 -34.44 -27.25 -19.64
N GLU A 106 -35.42 -28.02 -20.13
CA GLU A 106 -35.44 -28.65 -21.46
C GLU A 106 -35.46 -27.65 -22.64
N LYS A 107 -35.22 -26.35 -22.38
CA LYS A 107 -35.10 -25.28 -23.39
C LYS A 107 -33.76 -24.56 -23.40
N ALA A 108 -32.88 -24.80 -22.43
CA ALA A 108 -31.54 -24.24 -22.40
C ALA A 108 -30.57 -25.27 -23.00
N GLY A 109 -29.87 -24.91 -24.08
CA GLY A 109 -28.73 -25.70 -24.53
C GLY A 109 -27.75 -25.95 -23.38
N PRO A 110 -26.99 -27.06 -23.38
CA PRO A 110 -26.08 -27.36 -22.29
C PRO A 110 -25.14 -26.16 -22.07
N PRO A 111 -24.99 -25.65 -20.83
CA PRO A 111 -24.07 -24.55 -20.57
C PRO A 111 -22.70 -24.96 -21.12
N THR A 112 -22.14 -24.14 -22.01
CA THR A 112 -20.87 -24.49 -22.62
C THR A 112 -19.83 -24.69 -21.52
N PHE A 113 -18.93 -25.65 -21.70
CA PHE A 113 -17.83 -25.90 -20.76
C PHE A 113 -17.02 -24.62 -20.43
N LEU A 114 -17.00 -23.66 -21.36
CA LEU A 114 -16.42 -22.34 -21.18
C LEU A 114 -17.17 -21.52 -20.12
N THR A 115 -18.51 -21.44 -20.17
CA THR A 115 -19.33 -20.69 -19.21
C THR A 115 -19.15 -21.22 -17.78
N ASN A 116 -19.07 -22.54 -17.61
CA ASN A 116 -18.82 -23.15 -16.29
C ASN A 116 -17.42 -22.81 -15.73
N LYS A 117 -16.39 -22.81 -16.59
CA LYS A 117 -15.03 -22.38 -16.21
C LYS A 117 -14.97 -20.89 -15.86
N VAL A 118 -15.62 -20.03 -16.65
CA VAL A 118 -15.66 -18.58 -16.38
C VAL A 118 -16.42 -18.29 -15.09
N TYR A 119 -17.53 -18.98 -14.83
CA TYR A 119 -18.28 -18.87 -13.57
C TYR A 119 -17.45 -19.30 -12.35
N THR A 120 -16.73 -20.43 -12.45
CA THR A 120 -15.82 -20.86 -11.38
C THR A 120 -14.71 -19.83 -11.14
N THR A 121 -14.15 -19.28 -12.21
CA THR A 121 -13.12 -18.23 -12.15
C THR A 121 -13.66 -16.96 -11.51
N PHE A 122 -14.89 -16.56 -11.86
CA PHE A 122 -15.60 -15.42 -11.28
C PHE A 122 -15.69 -15.53 -9.75
N ILE A 123 -16.21 -16.66 -9.23
CA ILE A 123 -16.37 -16.86 -7.79
C ILE A 123 -15.03 -16.84 -7.04
N VAL A 124 -13.99 -17.47 -7.61
CA VAL A 124 -12.66 -17.51 -6.98
C VAL A 124 -12.04 -16.11 -6.93
N LEU A 125 -12.10 -15.35 -8.02
CA LEU A 125 -11.53 -14.00 -8.08
C LEU A 125 -12.32 -12.99 -7.25
N ASP A 126 -13.63 -13.15 -7.17
CA ASP A 126 -14.49 -12.34 -6.29
C ASP A 126 -14.08 -12.52 -4.82
N ALA A 127 -13.92 -13.78 -4.38
CA ALA A 127 -13.43 -14.08 -3.04
C ALA A 127 -12.03 -13.49 -2.78
N ILE A 128 -11.09 -13.63 -3.72
CA ILE A 128 -9.75 -13.02 -3.59
C ILE A 128 -9.86 -11.50 -3.47
N SER A 129 -10.71 -10.85 -4.27
CA SER A 129 -10.95 -9.41 -4.18
C SER A 129 -11.46 -9.01 -2.80
N LEU A 130 -12.48 -9.71 -2.29
CA LEU A 130 -13.09 -9.45 -0.98
C LEU A 130 -12.10 -9.58 0.17
N PHE A 131 -11.37 -10.70 0.24
CA PHE A 131 -10.41 -10.93 1.33
C PHE A 131 -9.24 -9.95 1.25
N SER A 132 -8.75 -9.67 0.04
CA SER A 132 -7.65 -8.72 -0.16
C SER A 132 -8.07 -7.29 0.21
N SER A 133 -9.27 -6.85 -0.21
CA SER A 133 -9.81 -5.54 0.16
C SER A 133 -10.04 -5.40 1.66
N THR A 134 -10.62 -6.44 2.29
CA THR A 134 -10.83 -6.45 3.75
C THR A 134 -9.51 -6.36 4.50
N THR A 135 -8.48 -7.08 4.04
CA THR A 135 -7.14 -7.01 4.62
C THR A 135 -6.56 -5.60 4.48
N SER A 136 -6.72 -4.97 3.32
CA SER A 136 -6.33 -3.57 3.10
C SER A 136 -7.00 -2.62 4.08
N VAL A 137 -8.33 -2.72 4.24
CA VAL A 137 -9.12 -1.91 5.18
C VAL A 137 -8.62 -2.07 6.61
N ILE A 138 -8.35 -3.31 7.06
CA ILE A 138 -7.80 -3.57 8.40
C ILE A 138 -6.43 -2.90 8.58
N MET A 139 -5.56 -2.95 7.57
CA MET A 139 -4.24 -2.32 7.64
C MET A 139 -4.34 -0.79 7.71
N PHE A 140 -5.20 -0.17 6.89
CA PHE A 140 -5.40 1.27 6.91
C PHE A 140 -6.11 1.75 8.19
N LEU A 141 -7.07 1.00 8.72
CA LEU A 141 -7.61 1.24 10.06
C LEU A 141 -6.51 1.14 11.13
N GLY A 142 -5.59 0.19 11.00
CA GLY A 142 -4.41 0.07 11.85
C GLY A 142 -3.42 1.24 11.77
N ILE A 143 -3.46 2.03 10.68
CA ILE A 143 -2.73 3.29 10.52
C ILE A 143 -3.51 4.42 11.18
N LEU A 144 -4.82 4.51 10.96
CA LEU A 144 -5.69 5.54 11.55
C LEU A 144 -5.75 5.47 13.09
N THR A 145 -5.67 4.26 13.64
CA THR A 145 -5.71 4.00 15.09
C THR A 145 -4.32 3.99 15.75
N SER A 146 -3.25 4.15 14.98
CA SER A 146 -1.88 4.19 15.51
C SER A 146 -1.66 5.43 16.38
N ARG A 147 -0.74 5.34 17.35
CA ARG A 147 -0.37 6.46 18.23
C ARG A 147 0.71 7.38 17.63
N TYR A 148 1.28 7.01 16.47
CA TYR A 148 2.29 7.79 15.74
C TYR A 148 3.48 8.23 16.61
N PHE A 149 4.03 7.31 17.40
CA PHE A 149 5.31 7.60 18.06
C PHE A 149 6.40 7.74 17.01
N GLU A 150 7.43 8.54 17.30
CA GLU A 150 8.56 8.75 16.39
C GLU A 150 9.15 7.41 15.91
N ASP A 151 9.31 6.44 16.80
CA ASP A 151 9.82 5.10 16.47
C ASP A 151 8.89 4.27 15.55
N ASP A 152 7.59 4.57 15.51
CA ASP A 152 6.63 3.87 14.66
C ASP A 152 6.86 4.18 13.17
N PHE A 153 7.39 5.36 12.85
CA PHE A 153 7.75 5.75 11.48
C PHE A 153 8.93 4.94 10.92
N TYR A 154 9.68 4.23 11.76
CA TYR A 154 10.83 3.44 11.31
C TYR A 154 10.42 2.15 10.58
N LYS A 155 9.41 1.44 11.10
CA LYS A 155 8.99 0.12 10.56
C LYS A 155 7.48 -0.13 10.63
N SER A 156 6.84 0.13 11.77
CA SER A 156 5.46 -0.33 11.97
C SER A 156 4.47 0.37 11.03
N LEU A 157 4.57 1.70 10.89
CA LEU A 157 3.73 2.51 10.02
C LEU A 157 4.00 2.26 8.52
N PRO A 158 5.26 2.31 8.03
CA PRO A 158 5.57 1.99 6.63
C PRO A 158 5.15 0.58 6.21
N ILE A 159 5.35 -0.43 7.06
CA ILE A 159 4.98 -1.81 6.74
C ILE A 159 3.45 -1.95 6.60
N LYS A 160 2.67 -1.38 7.52
CA LYS A 160 1.20 -1.36 7.41
C LYS A 160 0.76 -0.67 6.11
N MET A 161 1.39 0.45 5.76
CA MET A 161 1.09 1.20 4.53
C MET A 161 1.38 0.36 3.29
N ILE A 162 2.53 -0.32 3.24
CA ILE A 162 2.91 -1.20 2.12
C ILE A 162 1.92 -2.36 2.00
N ILE A 163 1.62 -3.07 3.09
CA ILE A 163 0.71 -4.22 3.04
C ILE A 163 -0.68 -3.76 2.60
N GLY A 164 -1.19 -2.66 3.17
CA GLY A 164 -2.50 -2.11 2.81
C GLY A 164 -2.59 -1.73 1.33
N LEU A 165 -1.58 -1.05 0.79
CA LEU A 165 -1.56 -0.67 -0.63
C LEU A 165 -1.43 -1.89 -1.56
N LEU A 166 -0.61 -2.88 -1.21
CA LEU A 166 -0.44 -4.10 -2.01
C LEU A 166 -1.73 -4.92 -2.09
N THR A 167 -2.41 -5.12 -0.95
CA THR A 167 -3.67 -5.86 -0.92
C THR A 167 -4.82 -5.08 -1.56
N LEU A 168 -4.83 -3.74 -1.44
CA LEU A 168 -5.80 -2.92 -2.18
C LEU A 168 -5.59 -3.03 -3.70
N PHE A 169 -4.34 -2.97 -4.14
CA PHE A 169 -3.99 -3.10 -5.55
C PHE A 169 -4.42 -4.47 -6.11
N LEU A 170 -4.12 -5.55 -5.38
CA LEU A 170 -4.56 -6.90 -5.75
C LEU A 170 -6.08 -6.98 -5.87
N SER A 171 -6.81 -6.36 -4.95
CA SER A 171 -8.28 -6.32 -4.98
C SER A 171 -8.84 -5.56 -6.18
N ILE A 172 -8.27 -4.40 -6.52
CA ILE A 172 -8.69 -3.64 -7.71
C ILE A 172 -8.45 -4.45 -8.98
N ALA A 173 -7.29 -5.11 -9.08
CA ALA A 173 -6.96 -5.94 -10.24
C ALA A 173 -7.94 -7.12 -10.39
N THR A 174 -8.23 -7.84 -9.30
CA THR A 174 -9.18 -8.96 -9.36
C THR A 174 -10.60 -8.48 -9.59
N MET A 175 -11.04 -7.37 -8.99
CA MET A 175 -12.36 -6.76 -9.24
C MET A 175 -12.58 -6.48 -10.74
N MET A 176 -11.59 -5.95 -11.45
CA MET A 176 -11.72 -5.67 -12.88
C MET A 176 -11.82 -6.94 -13.74
N ILE A 177 -11.15 -8.03 -13.32
CA ILE A 177 -11.31 -9.33 -13.96
C ILE A 177 -12.69 -9.91 -13.66
N VAL A 178 -13.16 -9.82 -12.42
CA VAL A 178 -14.51 -10.25 -11.99
C VAL A 178 -15.59 -9.52 -12.78
N PHE A 179 -15.45 -8.20 -12.97
CA PHE A 179 -16.35 -7.42 -13.81
C PHE A 179 -16.37 -7.94 -15.26
N SER A 180 -15.19 -8.25 -15.83
CA SER A 180 -15.09 -8.80 -17.19
C SER A 180 -15.74 -10.20 -17.30
N CYS A 181 -15.52 -11.07 -16.30
CA CYS A 181 -16.18 -12.38 -16.22
C CYS A 181 -17.69 -12.24 -16.06
N GLY A 182 -18.17 -11.33 -15.22
CA GLY A 182 -19.59 -11.04 -15.02
C GLY A 182 -20.26 -10.57 -16.31
N LEU A 183 -19.64 -9.65 -17.04
CA LEU A 183 -20.11 -9.24 -18.37
C LEU A 183 -20.15 -10.41 -19.34
N TYR A 184 -19.11 -11.24 -19.38
CA TYR A 184 -19.08 -12.43 -20.24
C TYR A 184 -20.25 -13.39 -19.94
N ILE A 185 -20.53 -13.66 -18.66
CA ILE A 185 -21.61 -14.55 -18.22
C ILE A 185 -22.99 -13.94 -18.57
N MET A 186 -23.16 -12.63 -18.41
CA MET A 186 -24.46 -11.97 -18.60
C MET A 186 -24.81 -11.71 -20.08
N LEU A 187 -23.80 -11.58 -20.96
CA LEU A 187 -23.96 -11.24 -22.38
C LEU A 187 -23.95 -12.45 -23.32
N ASP A 188 -24.31 -13.64 -22.81
CA ASP A 188 -24.22 -14.95 -23.48
C ASP A 188 -24.42 -14.85 -25.01
N GLU A 189 -23.40 -15.30 -25.76
CA GLU A 189 -23.29 -15.33 -27.23
C GLU A 189 -23.08 -14.03 -28.04
N LYS A 190 -23.09 -12.80 -27.48
CA LYS A 190 -22.75 -11.58 -28.28
C LYS A 190 -21.26 -11.22 -28.24
N SER A 191 -20.44 -11.96 -28.99
CA SER A 191 -18.98 -11.76 -29.16
C SER A 191 -18.56 -10.31 -29.47
N SER A 192 -19.40 -9.53 -30.17
CA SER A 192 -19.10 -8.15 -30.55
C SER A 192 -19.04 -7.15 -29.38
N ILE A 193 -19.64 -7.44 -28.22
CA ILE A 193 -19.68 -6.53 -27.05
C ILE A 193 -18.63 -6.91 -26.00
N VAL A 194 -18.21 -8.18 -25.98
CA VAL A 194 -17.19 -8.69 -25.05
C VAL A 194 -15.81 -8.08 -25.34
N VAL A 195 -15.42 -8.00 -26.62
CA VAL A 195 -14.11 -7.47 -27.03
C VAL A 195 -13.92 -6.00 -26.61
N PRO A 196 -14.86 -5.07 -26.87
CA PRO A 196 -14.79 -3.70 -26.37
C PRO A 196 -14.76 -3.61 -24.84
N SER A 197 -15.51 -4.48 -24.15
CA SER A 197 -15.63 -4.45 -22.68
C SER A 197 -14.32 -4.85 -22.01
N ILE A 198 -13.63 -5.88 -22.52
CA ILE A 198 -12.30 -6.29 -22.06
C ILE A 198 -11.29 -5.17 -22.32
N LEU A 199 -11.33 -4.57 -23.52
CA LEU A 199 -10.43 -3.48 -23.88
C LEU A 199 -10.62 -2.28 -22.94
N LEU A 200 -11.87 -1.93 -22.63
CA LEU A 200 -12.20 -0.84 -21.71
C LEU A 200 -11.78 -1.16 -20.27
N ALA A 201 -11.94 -2.41 -19.81
CA ALA A 201 -11.51 -2.85 -18.48
C ALA A 201 -9.99 -2.83 -18.30
N THR A 202 -9.21 -3.03 -19.36
CA THR A 202 -7.73 -2.99 -19.28
C THR A 202 -7.17 -1.58 -19.10
N VAL A 203 -7.89 -0.54 -19.50
CA VAL A 203 -7.40 0.86 -19.41
C VAL A 203 -7.24 1.32 -17.95
N PRO A 204 -8.24 1.18 -17.05
CA PRO A 204 -8.06 1.51 -15.64
C PRO A 204 -6.99 0.66 -14.97
N VAL A 205 -6.90 -0.64 -15.28
CA VAL A 205 -5.91 -1.55 -14.67
C VAL A 205 -4.49 -1.16 -15.05
N THR A 206 -4.24 -0.92 -16.33
CA THR A 206 -2.91 -0.51 -16.82
C THR A 206 -2.52 0.89 -16.32
N SER A 207 -3.47 1.83 -16.31
CA SER A 207 -3.27 3.16 -15.75
C SER A 207 -2.94 3.09 -14.26
N PHE A 208 -3.63 2.25 -13.49
CA PHE A 208 -3.43 2.13 -12.05
C PHE A 208 -2.11 1.43 -11.71
N ILE A 209 -1.72 0.39 -12.47
CA ILE A 209 -0.39 -0.21 -12.39
C ILE A 209 0.69 0.84 -12.63
N TRP A 210 0.58 1.59 -13.73
CA TRP A 210 1.58 2.57 -14.11
C TRP A 210 1.74 3.69 -13.06
N MET A 211 0.64 4.15 -12.48
CA MET A 211 0.63 5.24 -11.51
C MET A 211 1.09 4.79 -10.11
N GLN A 212 0.74 3.57 -9.67
CA GLN A 212 1.00 3.11 -8.31
C GLN A 212 2.33 2.34 -8.17
N PHE A 213 2.83 1.75 -9.26
CA PHE A 213 4.07 0.97 -9.25
C PHE A 213 5.30 1.78 -8.78
N PRO A 214 5.53 3.04 -9.23
CA PRO A 214 6.65 3.85 -8.74
C PRO A 214 6.60 4.04 -7.22
N LEU A 215 5.40 4.29 -6.68
CA LEU A 215 5.18 4.52 -5.26
C LEU A 215 5.42 3.26 -4.42
N LEU A 216 4.96 2.09 -4.89
CA LEU A 216 5.23 0.82 -4.23
C LEU A 216 6.72 0.47 -4.25
N VAL A 217 7.39 0.72 -5.38
CA VAL A 217 8.84 0.51 -5.51
C VAL A 217 9.60 1.44 -4.57
N GLU A 218 9.24 2.72 -4.50
CA GLU A 218 9.89 3.68 -3.61
C GLU A 218 9.70 3.33 -2.13
N LEU A 219 8.48 2.95 -1.72
CA LEU A 219 8.22 2.49 -0.35
C LEU A 219 8.99 1.21 -0.01
N PHE A 220 9.05 0.25 -0.96
CA PHE A 220 9.76 -1.00 -0.76
C PHE A 220 11.27 -0.78 -0.66
N ILE A 221 11.85 0.07 -1.51
CA ILE A 221 13.27 0.45 -1.45
C ILE A 221 13.56 1.28 -0.18
N SER A 222 12.68 2.20 0.21
CA SER A 222 12.86 2.99 1.44
C SER A 222 12.81 2.11 2.70
N THR A 223 11.95 1.10 2.72
CA THR A 223 11.73 0.26 3.90
C THR A 223 12.68 -0.95 3.98
N PHE A 224 12.98 -1.59 2.84
CA PHE A 224 13.76 -2.83 2.74
C PHE A 224 15.05 -2.69 1.92
N GLY A 225 15.30 -1.52 1.30
CA GLY A 225 16.54 -1.27 0.57
C GLY A 225 17.76 -1.35 1.48
N ARG A 226 18.93 -1.52 0.85
CA ARG A 226 20.21 -1.61 1.57
C ARG A 226 20.36 -0.39 2.49
N GLY A 227 20.61 -0.65 3.78
CA GLY A 227 20.87 0.40 4.76
C GLY A 227 21.92 1.38 4.23
N ILE A 228 21.74 2.66 4.55
CA ILE A 228 22.51 3.78 3.99
C ILE A 228 24.03 3.58 4.19
N PHE A 229 24.42 2.80 5.20
CA PHE A 229 25.79 2.36 5.45
C PHE A 229 26.00 0.85 5.25
N TYR A 230 26.02 0.32 4.02
CA TYR A 230 26.88 -0.85 3.76
C TYR A 230 27.27 -1.05 2.28
N ARG A 231 28.45 -0.52 1.92
CA ARG A 231 29.46 -1.26 1.12
C ARG A 231 30.85 -0.62 1.28
N ASN A 232 31.47 -0.83 2.44
CA ASN A 232 32.94 -1.02 2.58
C ASN A 232 33.34 -1.16 4.06
N GLN A 233 32.97 -2.28 4.67
CA GLN A 233 33.78 -2.87 5.74
C GLN A 233 34.31 -4.20 5.19
N LYS A 234 35.20 -4.10 4.19
CA LYS A 234 36.18 -5.17 3.98
C LYS A 234 37.08 -5.11 5.21
N LYS A 235 37.02 -6.18 6.00
CA LYS A 235 37.99 -6.59 7.03
C LYS A 235 39.33 -5.86 6.86
N LEU A 236 39.58 -4.88 7.73
CA LEU A 236 40.94 -4.49 8.07
C LEU A 236 41.31 -5.32 9.29
N PHE A 237 42.43 -6.01 9.11
CA PHE A 237 43.07 -7.02 9.95
C PHE A 237 42.93 -6.85 11.45
#